data_AF-A0A535M5R1-F1
#
_entry.id   AF-A0A535M5R1-F1
#
_cell.length_a   1.000
_cell.length_b   1.000
_cell.length_c   1.000
_cell.angle_alpha   90.00
_cell.angle_beta   90.00
_cell.angle_gamma   90.00
#
_symmetry.space_group_name_H-M   'P 1'
#
loop_
_entity.id
_entity.type
_entity.pdbx_description
1 polymer ?
#
loop_
_entity_poly.entity_id
_entity_poly.type
_entity_poly.pdbx_seq_one_letter_code
_entity_poly.pdbx_strand_id
1 'polypeptide(L)'
;MADDPPVLTVADAAGWRAWLGEHHAGCAAVWLVLAKKGITEPTSLTYDQALGEALCHGWIDGQVRGGDARTYRQRFTPRRARSPWSARNVGLVERLIAGGRMHPAGLAAIERAKADGRWAAAYAGPATVEVPPDLSAALRANRDARALFDTLTSQNRFAILYRIQDARRADTRARRI
;
A
#
# COMPACT_ATOMS: atom_id res chain seq x y z
N MET A 1 -13.68 9.22 -20.88
CA MET A 1 -12.36 8.76 -20.40
C MET A 1 -12.10 9.50 -19.10
N ALA A 2 -11.61 8.85 -18.04
CA ALA A 2 -11.27 9.58 -16.82
C ALA A 2 -9.97 10.35 -17.08
N ASP A 3 -9.98 11.66 -16.86
CA ASP A 3 -8.78 12.49 -16.98
C ASP A 3 -7.68 11.99 -16.02
N ASP A 4 -6.42 12.08 -16.46
CA ASP A 4 -5.29 11.71 -15.61
C ASP A 4 -5.28 12.64 -14.38
N PRO A 5 -5.08 12.10 -13.16
CA PRO A 5 -5.06 12.94 -11.96
C PRO A 5 -4.02 14.07 -12.04
N PRO A 6 -4.24 15.19 -11.35
CA PRO A 6 -3.27 16.28 -11.33
C PRO A 6 -1.93 15.83 -10.72
N VAL A 7 -0.84 16.42 -11.19
CA VAL A 7 0.49 16.27 -10.60
C VAL A 7 0.69 17.37 -9.55
N LEU A 8 1.10 16.99 -8.34
CA LEU A 8 1.33 17.89 -7.22
C LEU A 8 2.78 17.77 -6.74
N THR A 9 3.43 18.92 -6.54
CA THR A 9 4.71 19.02 -5.86
C THR A 9 4.53 19.91 -4.64
N VAL A 10 4.94 19.43 -3.47
CA VAL A 10 4.96 20.18 -2.21
C VAL A 10 6.36 20.14 -1.62
N ALA A 11 6.75 21.16 -0.86
CA ALA A 11 8.11 21.26 -0.33
C ALA A 11 8.47 20.16 0.69
N ASP A 12 7.50 19.77 1.53
CA ASP A 12 7.73 18.88 2.67
C ASP A 12 6.44 18.21 3.18
N ALA A 13 6.53 17.54 4.34
CA ALA A 13 5.41 16.88 4.99
C ALA A 13 4.32 17.86 5.48
N ALA A 14 4.68 19.09 5.86
CA ALA A 14 3.71 20.09 6.29
C ALA A 14 2.87 20.57 5.10
N GLY A 15 3.50 20.84 3.95
CA GLY A 15 2.80 21.16 2.70
C GLY A 15 1.87 20.04 2.25
N TRP A 16 2.31 18.77 2.37
CA TRP A 16 1.45 17.63 2.06
C TRP A 16 0.25 17.52 3.00
N ARG A 17 0.47 17.69 4.31
CA ARG A 17 -0.62 17.68 5.31
C ARG A 17 -1.64 18.78 5.06
N ALA A 18 -1.18 19.99 4.77
CA ALA A 18 -2.06 21.11 4.45
C ALA A 18 -2.95 20.80 3.24
N TRP A 19 -2.33 20.33 2.15
CA TRP A 19 -3.07 19.94 0.94
C TRP A 19 -4.09 18.84 1.22
N LEU A 20 -3.72 17.80 1.96
CA LEU A 20 -4.65 16.75 2.36
C LEU A 20 -5.79 17.30 3.24
N GLY A 21 -5.51 18.26 4.13
CA GLY A 21 -6.54 18.90 4.95
C GLY A 21 -7.66 19.51 4.10
N GLU A 22 -7.28 20.22 3.05
CA GLU A 22 -8.20 20.93 2.16
C GLU A 22 -8.87 20.01 1.13
N HIS A 23 -8.15 19.01 0.60
CA HIS A 23 -8.58 18.27 -0.60
C HIS A 23 -9.01 16.82 -0.37
N HIS A 24 -8.81 16.23 0.83
CA HIS A 24 -9.00 14.79 1.05
C HIS A 24 -10.42 14.27 0.75
N ALA A 25 -11.45 15.11 0.87
CA ALA A 25 -12.84 14.73 0.65
C ALA A 25 -13.31 14.93 -0.80
N GLY A 26 -12.72 15.88 -1.54
CA GLY A 26 -13.19 16.29 -2.87
C GLY A 26 -12.33 15.78 -4.03
N CYS A 27 -11.11 15.32 -3.78
CA CYS A 27 -10.20 14.86 -4.83
C CYS A 27 -10.19 13.32 -4.95
N ALA A 28 -10.30 12.80 -6.18
CA ALA A 28 -10.33 11.37 -6.43
C ALA A 28 -8.93 10.71 -6.42
N ALA A 29 -7.89 11.48 -6.80
CA ALA A 29 -6.52 11.01 -6.89
C ALA A 29 -5.56 12.18 -7.11
N VAL A 30 -4.29 12.01 -6.76
CA VAL A 30 -3.20 12.92 -7.13
C VAL A 30 -1.94 12.13 -7.46
N TRP A 31 -1.12 12.63 -8.38
CA TRP A 31 0.26 12.19 -8.59
C TRP A 31 1.20 13.07 -7.79
N LEU A 32 1.62 12.61 -6.61
CA LEU A 32 2.54 13.34 -5.76
C LEU A 32 3.98 13.14 -6.25
N VAL A 33 4.69 14.23 -6.52
CA VAL A 33 6.13 14.21 -6.85
C VAL A 33 6.91 13.96 -5.57
N LEU A 34 7.78 12.95 -5.59
CA LEU A 34 8.70 12.62 -4.52
C LEU A 34 10.14 12.62 -5.04
N ALA A 35 11.06 13.07 -4.21
CA ALA A 35 12.48 13.06 -4.52
C ALA A 35 13.07 11.66 -4.32
N LYS A 36 14.01 11.26 -5.18
CA LYS A 36 14.80 10.04 -5.00
C LYS A 36 15.70 10.19 -3.78
N LYS A 37 16.16 9.05 -3.22
CA LYS A 37 17.00 9.02 -2.02
C LYS A 37 18.21 9.96 -2.15
N GLY A 38 18.42 10.80 -1.13
CA GLY A 38 19.52 11.76 -1.06
C GLY A 38 19.26 13.09 -1.78
N ILE A 39 18.10 13.28 -2.40
CA ILE A 39 17.69 14.53 -3.03
C ILE A 39 16.65 15.23 -2.15
N THR A 40 16.81 16.54 -1.95
CA THR A 40 15.89 17.39 -1.18
C THR A 40 15.16 18.44 -2.01
N GLU A 41 15.43 18.49 -3.32
CA GLU A 41 14.85 19.44 -4.26
C GLU A 41 14.27 18.69 -5.47
N PRO A 42 13.00 18.93 -5.86
CA PRO A 42 12.15 20.05 -5.45
C PRO A 42 11.36 19.79 -4.15
N THR A 43 11.60 18.68 -3.47
CA THR A 43 10.90 18.32 -2.24
C THR A 43 11.81 17.54 -1.30
N SER A 44 11.70 17.83 -0.01
CA SER A 44 12.28 17.04 1.08
C SER A 44 11.33 15.94 1.56
N LEU A 45 10.11 15.87 1.00
CA LEU A 45 9.10 14.91 1.38
C LEU A 45 9.55 13.48 1.04
N THR A 46 9.73 12.68 2.08
CA THR A 46 9.99 11.25 1.93
C THR A 46 8.71 10.48 1.69
N TYR A 47 8.81 9.30 1.06
CA TYR A 47 7.67 8.39 0.89
C TYR A 47 7.00 8.03 2.23
N ASP A 48 7.78 7.76 3.27
CA ASP A 48 7.23 7.35 4.57
C ASP A 48 6.45 8.49 5.25
N GLN A 49 6.93 9.72 5.12
CA GLN A 49 6.17 10.90 5.54
C GLN A 49 4.89 11.05 4.72
N ALA A 50 4.98 10.95 3.38
CA ALA A 50 3.84 11.08 2.49
C ALA A 50 2.74 10.06 2.80
N LEU A 51 3.13 8.79 2.99
CA LEU A 51 2.21 7.73 3.39
C LEU A 51 1.63 7.96 4.77
N GLY A 52 2.42 8.42 5.74
CA GLY A 52 1.95 8.72 7.10
C GLY A 52 0.83 9.75 7.10
N GLU A 53 1.04 10.91 6.46
CA GLU A 53 0.01 11.95 6.37
C GLU A 53 -1.21 11.45 5.57
N ALA A 54 -1.00 10.68 4.49
CA ALA A 54 -2.10 10.11 3.71
C ALA A 54 -2.97 9.18 4.57
N LEU A 55 -2.36 8.29 5.37
CA LEU A 55 -3.09 7.39 6.28
C LEU A 55 -3.88 8.18 7.33
N CYS A 56 -3.33 9.27 7.87
CA CYS A 56 -4.04 10.16 8.79
C CYS A 56 -5.35 10.68 8.18
N HIS A 57 -5.40 10.92 6.87
CA HIS A 57 -6.56 11.48 6.17
C HIS A 57 -7.41 10.40 5.46
N GLY A 58 -7.15 9.12 5.69
CA GLY A 58 -7.90 8.01 5.06
C GLY A 58 -7.55 7.78 3.60
N TRP A 59 -6.38 8.24 3.17
CA TRP A 59 -5.79 8.03 1.85
C TRP A 59 -4.76 6.91 1.87
N ILE A 60 -4.40 6.42 0.69
CA ILE A 60 -3.39 5.37 0.48
C ILE A 60 -2.61 5.62 -0.80
N ASP A 61 -1.38 5.15 -0.82
CA ASP A 61 -0.55 5.09 -2.01
C ASP A 61 -1.02 4.02 -3.01
N GLY A 62 -0.36 3.95 -4.16
CA GLY A 62 -0.76 3.10 -5.26
C GLY A 62 0.32 3.03 -6.34
N GLN A 63 -0.05 3.32 -7.57
CA GLN A 63 0.88 3.23 -8.70
C GLN A 63 2.06 4.20 -8.57
N VAL A 64 3.24 3.75 -9.01
CA VAL A 64 4.42 4.57 -9.19
C VAL A 64 4.60 4.83 -10.68
N ARG A 65 4.93 6.07 -11.05
CA ARG A 65 5.41 6.44 -12.39
C ARG A 65 6.81 7.03 -12.29
N GLY A 66 7.59 6.79 -13.33
CA GLY A 66 8.87 7.47 -13.50
C GLY A 66 8.69 9.00 -13.52
N GLY A 67 9.67 9.70 -12.95
CA GLY A 67 9.83 11.14 -13.09
C GLY A 67 11.07 11.41 -13.92
N ASP A 68 11.92 12.31 -13.43
CA ASP A 68 13.20 12.66 -14.05
C ASP A 68 14.40 11.99 -13.34
N ALA A 69 15.61 12.53 -13.53
CA ALA A 69 16.82 12.05 -12.87
C ALA A 69 16.74 12.11 -11.34
N ARG A 70 16.00 13.07 -10.78
CA ARG A 70 15.92 13.42 -9.37
C ARG A 70 14.61 12.99 -8.71
N THR A 71 13.54 12.82 -9.47
CA THR A 71 12.18 12.63 -8.94
C THR A 71 11.48 11.38 -9.49
N TYR A 72 10.42 10.99 -8.81
CA TYR A 72 9.42 10.03 -9.29
C TYR A 72 8.03 10.48 -8.83
N ARG A 73 6.98 9.87 -9.36
CA ARG A 73 5.59 10.21 -9.00
C ARG A 73 4.92 9.02 -8.34
N GLN A 74 4.32 9.25 -7.17
CA GLN A 74 3.54 8.28 -6.44
C GLN A 74 2.06 8.69 -6.49
N ARG A 75 1.19 7.79 -6.96
CA ARG A 75 -0.24 8.04 -6.92
C ARG A 75 -0.74 7.87 -5.50
N PHE A 76 -1.54 8.83 -5.03
CA PHE A 76 -2.31 8.73 -3.79
C PHE A 76 -3.80 8.88 -4.09
N THR A 77 -4.62 8.13 -3.37
CA THR A 77 -6.08 8.14 -3.53
C THR A 77 -6.79 7.96 -2.19
N PRO A 78 -8.02 8.47 -2.02
CA PRO A 78 -8.86 8.08 -0.91
C PRO A 78 -9.04 6.56 -0.87
N ARG A 79 -8.99 5.98 0.33
CA ARG A 79 -9.23 4.54 0.48
C ARG A 79 -10.69 4.21 0.16
N ARG A 80 -10.90 3.37 -0.87
CA ARG A 80 -12.22 2.79 -1.16
C ARG A 80 -12.71 1.95 0.00
N ALA A 81 -14.03 1.82 0.14
CA ALA A 81 -14.70 1.13 1.24
C ALA A 81 -14.12 -0.27 1.53
N ARG A 82 -13.79 -1.04 0.49
CA ARG A 82 -13.28 -2.42 0.60
C ARG A 82 -11.77 -2.57 0.37
N SER A 83 -11.00 -1.48 0.38
CA SER A 83 -9.56 -1.57 0.14
C SER A 83 -8.87 -2.43 1.22
N PRO A 84 -7.93 -3.31 0.85
CA PRO A 84 -7.23 -4.19 1.80
C PRO A 84 -6.27 -3.40 2.69
N TRP A 85 -5.98 -3.93 3.87
CA TRP A 85 -4.98 -3.39 4.79
C TRP A 85 -3.76 -4.30 4.82
N SER A 86 -2.57 -3.72 4.87
CA SER A 86 -1.32 -4.45 5.13
C SER A 86 -0.97 -4.34 6.60
N ALA A 87 -0.28 -5.34 7.14
CA ALA A 87 0.24 -5.29 8.51
C ALA A 87 1.17 -4.09 8.74
N ARG A 88 1.94 -3.70 7.70
CA ARG A 88 2.77 -2.48 7.71
C ARG A 88 1.93 -1.22 7.96
N ASN A 89 0.81 -1.08 7.25
CA ASN A 89 -0.03 0.11 7.38
C ASN A 89 -0.80 0.12 8.69
N VAL A 90 -1.21 -1.05 9.20
CA VAL A 90 -1.77 -1.20 10.55
C VAL A 90 -0.78 -0.68 11.58
N GLY A 91 0.48 -1.15 11.57
CA GLY A 91 1.50 -0.68 12.51
C GLY A 91 1.87 0.80 12.35
N LEU A 92 1.83 1.35 11.13
CA LEU A 92 1.98 2.80 10.91
C LEU A 92 0.84 3.58 11.56
N VAL A 93 -0.40 3.15 11.34
CA VAL A 93 -1.59 3.79 11.91
C VAL A 93 -1.60 3.72 13.42
N GLU A 94 -1.22 2.59 14.03
CA GLU A 94 -1.13 2.46 15.48
C GLU A 94 -0.19 3.51 16.09
N ARG A 95 0.97 3.74 15.46
CA ARG A 95 1.89 4.83 15.86
C ARG A 95 1.29 6.22 15.67
N LEU A 96 0.56 6.44 14.57
CA LEU A 96 -0.09 7.73 14.29
C LEU A 96 -1.22 8.02 15.27
N ILE A 97 -1.98 7.00 15.70
CA ILE A 97 -2.99 7.09 16.76
C ILE A 97 -2.31 7.45 18.09
N ALA A 98 -1.26 6.72 18.48
CA ALA A 98 -0.54 6.98 19.72
C ALA A 98 0.05 8.40 19.76
N GLY A 99 0.45 8.95 18.61
CA GLY A 99 0.92 10.32 18.47
C GLY A 99 -0.18 11.40 18.33
N GLY A 100 -1.46 11.03 18.39
CA GLY A 100 -2.58 11.99 18.26
C GLY A 100 -2.68 12.65 16.88
N ARG A 101 -2.12 12.04 15.84
CA ARG A 101 -1.97 12.65 14.51
C ARG A 101 -3.12 12.35 13.55
N MET A 102 -4.03 11.45 13.93
CA MET A 102 -5.08 10.97 13.05
C MET A 102 -6.17 12.03 12.84
N HIS A 103 -6.65 12.15 11.60
CA HIS A 103 -7.81 12.96 11.25
C HIS A 103 -9.10 12.10 11.33
N PRO A 104 -10.30 12.70 11.57
CA PRO A 104 -11.56 11.96 11.57
C PRO A 104 -11.78 11.07 10.33
N ALA A 105 -11.34 11.52 9.15
CA ALA A 105 -11.44 10.74 7.92
C ALA A 105 -10.60 9.44 7.95
N GLY A 106 -9.38 9.50 8.50
CA GLY A 106 -8.53 8.33 8.70
C GLY A 106 -9.10 7.38 9.74
N LEU A 107 -9.58 7.90 10.87
CA LEU A 107 -10.26 7.11 11.91
C LEU A 107 -11.48 6.38 11.33
N ALA A 108 -12.32 7.06 10.55
CA ALA A 108 -13.47 6.44 9.91
C ALA A 108 -13.07 5.30 8.95
N ALA A 109 -11.93 5.43 8.24
CA ALA A 109 -11.42 4.35 7.39
C ALA A 109 -10.96 3.11 8.17
N ILE A 110 -10.42 3.31 9.37
CA ILE A 110 -10.01 2.25 10.30
C ILE A 110 -11.24 1.55 10.86
N GLU A 111 -12.23 2.29 11.36
CA GLU A 111 -13.44 1.72 11.93
C GLU A 111 -14.23 0.89 10.91
N ARG A 112 -14.34 1.36 9.66
CA ARG A 112 -14.93 0.56 8.57
C ARG A 112 -14.19 -0.76 8.33
N ALA A 113 -12.87 -0.78 8.50
CA ALA A 113 -12.05 -1.97 8.29
C ALA A 113 -12.07 -2.93 9.48
N LYS A 114 -12.23 -2.42 10.70
CA LYS A 114 -12.49 -3.24 11.88
C LYS A 114 -13.86 -3.90 11.79
N ALA A 115 -14.89 -3.13 11.43
CA ALA A 115 -16.27 -3.61 11.35
C ALA A 115 -16.47 -4.77 10.36
N ASP A 116 -15.67 -4.84 9.28
CA ASP A 116 -15.75 -5.93 8.30
C ASP A 116 -14.55 -6.90 8.32
N GLY A 117 -13.75 -6.86 9.40
CA GLY A 117 -12.66 -7.78 9.66
C GLY A 117 -11.40 -7.60 8.80
N ARG A 118 -11.37 -6.65 7.85
CA ARG A 118 -10.18 -6.37 7.02
C ARG A 118 -8.99 -5.87 7.83
N TRP A 119 -9.24 -5.23 8.97
CA TRP A 119 -8.19 -4.80 9.89
C TRP A 119 -7.45 -6.00 10.51
N ALA A 120 -8.19 -6.98 11.03
CA ALA A 120 -7.62 -8.21 11.60
C ALA A 120 -7.01 -9.11 10.52
N ALA A 121 -7.57 -9.11 9.31
CA ALA A 121 -7.06 -9.85 8.16
C ALA A 121 -5.96 -9.09 7.38
N ALA A 122 -5.24 -8.17 8.02
CA ALA A 122 -4.21 -7.39 7.35
C ALA A 122 -3.08 -8.29 6.85
N TYR A 123 -2.77 -8.23 5.55
CA TYR A 123 -1.83 -9.16 4.94
C TYR A 123 -0.38 -8.86 5.34
N ALA A 124 0.42 -9.92 5.48
CA ALA A 124 1.84 -9.85 5.77
C ALA A 124 2.62 -9.22 4.60
N GLY A 125 3.70 -8.49 4.89
CA GLY A 125 4.56 -7.95 3.84
C GLY A 125 5.45 -9.03 3.21
N PRO A 126 6.16 -8.72 2.11
CA PRO A 126 7.09 -9.65 1.45
C PRO A 126 8.20 -10.17 2.38
N ALA A 127 8.54 -9.44 3.45
CA ALA A 127 9.55 -9.85 4.42
C ALA A 127 9.05 -10.89 5.43
N THR A 128 7.73 -11.01 5.64
CA THR A 128 7.13 -11.88 6.68
C THR A 128 6.09 -12.84 6.12
N VAL A 129 5.87 -12.84 4.80
CA VAL A 129 4.94 -13.75 4.14
C VAL A 129 5.49 -15.18 4.19
N GLU A 130 4.67 -16.11 4.67
CA GLU A 130 5.03 -17.53 4.68
C GLU A 130 4.39 -18.27 3.49
N VAL A 131 5.05 -19.34 3.05
CA VAL A 131 4.53 -20.25 2.03
C VAL A 131 3.44 -21.12 2.67
N PRO A 132 2.17 -21.04 2.22
CA PRO A 132 1.11 -21.84 2.81
C PRO A 132 1.33 -23.34 2.62
N PRO A 133 0.83 -24.20 3.54
CA PRO A 133 1.08 -25.64 3.49
C PRO A 133 0.63 -26.33 2.20
N ASP A 134 -0.46 -25.90 1.61
CA ASP A 134 -1.01 -26.44 0.36
C ASP A 134 -0.18 -26.05 -0.88
N LEU A 135 0.28 -24.80 -0.98
CA LEU A 135 1.26 -24.41 -2.01
C LEU A 135 2.57 -25.19 -1.81
N SER A 136 3.03 -25.35 -0.57
CA SER A 136 4.23 -26.13 -0.25
C SER A 136 4.07 -27.60 -0.67
N ALA A 137 2.89 -28.19 -0.46
CA ALA A 137 2.57 -29.55 -0.92
C ALA A 137 2.59 -29.65 -2.46
N ALA A 138 1.96 -28.69 -3.17
CA ALA A 138 1.95 -28.66 -4.63
C ALA A 138 3.36 -28.50 -5.23
N LEU A 139 4.18 -27.60 -4.67
CA LEU A 139 5.58 -27.43 -5.07
C LEU A 139 6.42 -28.70 -4.80
N ARG A 140 6.16 -29.44 -3.72
CA ARG A 140 6.84 -30.72 -3.48
C ARG A 140 6.44 -31.80 -4.51
N ALA A 141 5.22 -31.75 -5.02
CA ALA A 141 4.73 -32.68 -6.03
C ALA A 141 5.25 -32.39 -7.46
N ASN A 142 5.77 -31.18 -7.72
CA ASN A 142 6.29 -30.77 -9.03
C ASN A 142 7.67 -30.12 -8.92
N ARG A 143 8.72 -30.87 -9.30
CA ARG A 143 10.12 -30.45 -9.17
C ARG A 143 10.46 -29.20 -10.01
N ASP A 144 9.93 -29.11 -11.23
CA ASP A 144 10.20 -27.98 -12.11
C ASP A 144 9.56 -26.69 -11.58
N ALA A 145 8.32 -26.78 -11.09
CA ALA A 145 7.65 -25.67 -10.43
C ALA A 145 8.41 -25.21 -9.17
N ARG A 146 8.94 -26.16 -8.39
CA ARG A 146 9.77 -25.84 -7.22
C ARG A 146 11.05 -25.11 -7.60
N ALA A 147 11.78 -25.62 -8.59
CA ALA A 147 13.01 -25.01 -9.06
C ALA A 147 12.77 -23.57 -9.55
N LEU A 148 11.72 -23.36 -10.35
CA LEU A 148 11.33 -22.01 -10.80
C LEU A 148 10.99 -21.11 -9.61
N PHE A 149 10.14 -21.58 -8.69
CA PHE A 149 9.71 -20.81 -7.52
C PHE A 149 10.89 -20.36 -6.65
N ASP A 150 11.91 -21.20 -6.49
CA ASP A 150 13.10 -20.90 -5.70
C ASP A 150 14.00 -19.84 -6.35
N THR A 151 13.94 -19.65 -7.68
CA THR A 151 14.66 -18.59 -8.39
C THR A 151 13.96 -17.23 -8.38
N LEU A 152 12.70 -17.17 -7.98
CA LEU A 152 11.93 -15.92 -8.00
C LEU A 152 12.44 -14.94 -6.94
N THR A 153 12.46 -13.65 -7.31
CA THR A 153 12.72 -12.57 -6.35
C THR A 153 11.66 -12.55 -5.25
N SER A 154 11.98 -11.95 -4.10
CA SER A 154 11.03 -11.79 -2.98
C SER A 154 9.73 -11.09 -3.41
N GLN A 155 9.82 -10.11 -4.31
CA GLN A 155 8.66 -9.43 -4.88
C GLN A 155 7.77 -10.36 -5.71
N ASN A 156 8.37 -11.17 -6.58
CA ASN A 156 7.62 -12.10 -7.43
C ASN A 156 7.01 -13.25 -6.61
N ARG A 157 7.74 -13.77 -5.61
CA ARG A 157 7.22 -14.75 -4.65
C ARG A 157 6.04 -14.16 -3.88
N PHE A 158 6.18 -12.94 -3.36
CA PHE A 158 5.10 -12.26 -2.64
C PHE A 158 3.85 -12.08 -3.51
N ALA A 159 3.99 -11.74 -4.78
CA ALA A 159 2.85 -11.60 -5.69
C ALA A 159 2.06 -12.92 -5.85
N ILE A 160 2.74 -14.07 -5.88
CA ILE A 160 2.09 -15.39 -5.89
C ILE A 160 1.41 -15.67 -4.55
N LEU A 161 2.14 -15.51 -3.45
CA LEU A 161 1.66 -15.78 -2.11
C LEU A 161 0.44 -14.94 -1.74
N TYR A 162 0.48 -13.65 -2.07
CA TYR A 162 -0.64 -12.73 -1.86
C TYR A 162 -1.90 -13.19 -2.59
N ARG A 163 -1.80 -13.58 -3.87
CA ARG A 163 -2.96 -14.07 -4.64
C ARG A 163 -3.51 -15.37 -4.05
N ILE A 164 -2.67 -16.28 -3.58
CA ILE A 164 -3.13 -17.54 -3.00
C ILE A 164 -3.82 -17.27 -1.65
N GLN A 165 -3.22 -16.45 -0.78
CA GLN A 165 -3.79 -16.08 0.52
C GLN A 165 -5.10 -15.30 0.41
N ASP A 166 -5.24 -14.41 -0.58
CA ASP A 166 -6.46 -13.63 -0.80
C ASP A 166 -7.64 -14.49 -1.31
N ALA A 167 -7.38 -15.69 -1.86
CA ALA A 167 -8.43 -16.59 -2.31
C ALA A 167 -9.15 -17.26 -1.13
N ARG A 168 -10.26 -16.65 -0.69
CA ARG A 168 -11.07 -17.15 0.45
C ARG A 168 -11.84 -18.45 0.18
N ARG A 169 -12.18 -18.74 -1.09
CA ARG A 169 -12.91 -19.97 -1.47
C ARG A 169 -11.92 -21.07 -1.80
N ALA A 170 -12.10 -22.27 -1.26
CA ALA A 170 -11.24 -23.43 -1.47
C ALA A 170 -11.00 -23.72 -2.97
N ASP A 171 -12.07 -23.75 -3.78
CA ASP A 171 -11.95 -24.00 -5.23
C ASP A 171 -11.13 -22.92 -5.95
N THR A 172 -11.32 -21.65 -5.58
CA THR A 172 -10.54 -20.55 -6.16
C THR A 172 -9.07 -20.64 -5.76
N ARG A 173 -8.80 -21.08 -4.53
CA ARG A 173 -7.46 -21.27 -4.02
C ARG A 173 -6.75 -22.42 -4.72
N ALA A 174 -7.42 -23.56 -4.89
CA ALA A 174 -6.91 -24.70 -5.63
C ALA A 174 -6.58 -24.35 -7.08
N ARG A 175 -7.41 -23.55 -7.76
CA ARG A 175 -7.13 -23.09 -9.14
C ARG A 175 -5.96 -22.10 -9.25
N ARG A 176 -5.59 -21.43 -8.16
CA ARG A 176 -4.46 -20.48 -8.14
C ARG A 176 -3.11 -21.14 -7.82
N ILE A 177 -3.14 -22.37 -7.31
CA ILE A 177 -1.98 -23.23 -7.01
C ILE A 177 -1.69 -24.10 -8.23
#